data_AF-W4VNX1-F1
#
_entry.id   AF-W4VNX1-F1
#
_cell.length_a   1.000
_cell.length_b   1.000
_cell.length_c   1.000
_cell.angle_alpha   90.00
_cell.angle_beta   90.00
_cell.angle_gamma   90.00
#
_symmetry.space_group_name_H-M   'P 1'
#
loop_
_entity.id
_entity.type
_entity.pdbx_description
1 polymer ?
#
loop_
_entity_poly.entity_id
_entity_poly.type
_entity_poly.pdbx_seq_one_letter_code
_entity_poly.pdbx_strand_id
1 'polypeptide(L)'
;MVKQMLGSDPEYTLTEQFITMLMVVLAILATVPAILIFLKIRGEEKKERNEHLLTRGVSRYQLLAHYFILAIVIGVLSLFLAIFGLWMTATNVMVDPIPLTNLLKAGMAYIPAMLIILILATFLFGFLPRWTPLVWMYLVYSFFTVYLGGLLDMPAWVANISSFSHIPQLPVEEFSWKPIEVLLVICIISAILSFIGYRKRDALG
;
A
#
# COMPACT_ATOMS: atom_id res chain seq x y z
N MET A 1 7.90 5.00 -27.24
CA MET A 1 7.96 4.22 -25.99
C MET A 1 7.95 5.12 -24.75
N VAL A 2 9.01 5.86 -24.38
CA VAL A 2 8.95 6.73 -23.17
C VAL A 2 7.86 7.82 -23.26
N LYS A 3 7.68 8.45 -24.43
CA LYS A 3 6.59 9.40 -24.71
C LYS A 3 5.17 8.82 -24.71
N GLN A 4 5.01 7.49 -24.71
CA GLN A 4 3.70 6.85 -24.59
C GLN A 4 3.35 6.51 -23.13
N MET A 5 4.36 6.39 -22.26
CA MET A 5 4.16 6.19 -20.82
C MET A 5 3.92 7.52 -20.09
N LEU A 6 4.60 8.57 -20.56
CA LEU A 6 4.44 9.94 -20.07
C LEU A 6 3.29 10.55 -20.88
N GLY A 7 2.15 10.79 -20.25
CA GLY A 7 0.95 11.35 -20.88
C GLY A 7 1.27 12.54 -21.77
N SER A 8 0.70 12.59 -22.98
CA SER A 8 0.86 13.71 -23.90
C SER A 8 0.04 14.93 -23.48
N ASP A 9 0.00 15.27 -22.19
CA ASP A 9 -0.69 16.46 -21.71
C ASP A 9 0.21 17.69 -21.88
N PRO A 10 -0.19 18.69 -22.70
CA PRO A 10 0.65 19.86 -22.99
C PRO A 10 0.81 20.81 -21.81
N GLU A 11 0.01 20.65 -20.74
CA GLU A 11 0.07 21.51 -19.55
C GLU A 11 1.20 21.13 -18.57
N TYR A 12 1.72 19.90 -18.61
CA TYR A 12 2.70 19.40 -17.66
C TYR A 12 4.01 18.99 -18.32
N THR A 13 5.13 19.25 -17.64
CA THR A 13 6.45 18.88 -18.14
C THR A 13 6.66 17.36 -18.13
N LEU A 14 7.48 16.83 -19.04
CA LEU A 14 7.88 15.41 -19.04
C LEU A 14 8.46 14.97 -17.69
N THR A 15 9.12 15.89 -16.98
CA THR A 15 9.69 15.67 -15.66
C THR A 15 8.61 15.44 -14.60
N GLU A 16 7.56 16.26 -14.57
CA GLU A 16 6.46 16.13 -13.60
C GLU A 16 5.69 14.83 -13.80
N GLN A 17 5.43 14.46 -15.05
CA GLN A 17 4.78 13.20 -15.37
C GLN A 17 5.64 11.99 -14.97
N PHE A 18 6.96 12.07 -15.21
CA PHE A 18 7.88 11.01 -14.82
C PHE A 18 7.98 10.88 -13.29
N ILE A 19 8.02 12.00 -12.56
CA ILE A 19 7.98 12.00 -11.09
C ILE A 19 6.67 11.40 -10.59
N THR A 20 5.53 11.74 -11.19
CA THR A 20 4.22 11.18 -10.83
C THR A 20 4.21 9.66 -10.98
N MET A 21 4.75 9.15 -12.09
CA MET A 21 4.91 7.71 -12.32
C MET A 21 5.84 7.06 -11.27
N LEU A 22 6.97 7.69 -10.95
CA LEU A 22 7.88 7.21 -9.91
C LEU A 22 7.21 7.16 -8.53
N MET A 23 6.38 8.15 -8.20
CA MET A 23 5.66 8.21 -6.92
C MET A 23 4.75 6.99 -6.72
N VAL A 24 3.97 6.61 -7.73
CA VAL A 24 3.15 5.39 -7.70
C VAL A 24 4.01 4.16 -7.45
N VAL A 25 5.09 4.00 -8.24
CA VAL A 25 5.95 2.81 -8.16
C VAL A 25 6.60 2.71 -6.79
N LEU A 26 7.14 3.82 -6.27
CA LEU A 26 7.73 3.88 -4.94
C LEU A 26 6.70 3.62 -3.85
N ALA A 27 5.46 4.08 -3.99
CA ALA A 27 4.40 3.82 -3.03
C ALA A 27 4.00 2.34 -2.97
N ILE A 28 3.92 1.67 -4.13
CA ILE A 28 3.67 0.22 -4.20
C ILE A 28 4.84 -0.54 -3.55
N LEU A 29 6.09 -0.19 -3.87
CA LEU A 29 7.26 -0.83 -3.28
C LEU A 29 7.37 -0.57 -1.77
N ALA A 30 7.01 0.62 -1.30
CA ALA A 30 6.96 0.96 0.13
C ALA A 30 5.91 0.15 0.92
N THR A 31 4.95 -0.49 0.23
CA THR A 31 3.99 -1.39 0.86
C THR A 31 4.61 -2.75 1.21
N VAL A 32 5.72 -3.13 0.55
CA VAL A 32 6.39 -4.43 0.76
C VAL A 32 6.83 -4.63 2.22
N PRO A 33 7.56 -3.69 2.87
CA PRO A 33 7.92 -3.84 4.28
C PRO A 33 6.72 -3.95 5.22
N ALA A 34 5.61 -3.25 4.96
CA ALA A 34 4.39 -3.34 5.76
C ALA A 34 3.81 -4.77 5.73
N ILE A 35 3.70 -5.35 4.52
CA ILE A 35 3.24 -6.74 4.35
C ILE A 35 4.20 -7.70 5.06
N LEU A 36 5.52 -7.54 4.89
CA LEU A 36 6.51 -8.42 5.51
C LEU A 36 6.42 -8.40 7.03
N ILE A 37 6.29 -7.22 7.64
CA ILE A 37 6.12 -7.07 9.09
C ILE A 37 4.84 -7.73 9.56
N PHE A 38 3.73 -7.52 8.85
CA PHE A 38 2.46 -8.15 9.20
C PHE A 38 2.55 -9.69 9.12
N LEU A 39 3.08 -10.23 8.01
CA LEU A 39 3.16 -11.68 7.78
C LEU A 39 4.07 -12.41 8.78
N LYS A 40 4.89 -11.71 9.58
CA LYS A 40 5.63 -12.31 10.69
C LYS A 40 4.69 -13.03 11.68
N ILE A 41 3.48 -12.52 11.92
CA ILE A 41 2.52 -13.17 12.82
C ILE A 41 2.22 -14.60 12.38
N ARG A 42 2.05 -14.82 11.07
CA ARG A 42 1.80 -16.13 10.48
C ARG A 42 3.03 -17.04 10.56
N GLY A 43 4.23 -16.46 10.43
CA GLY A 43 5.48 -17.19 10.61
C GLY A 43 5.66 -17.68 12.05
N GLU A 44 5.24 -16.90 13.04
CA GLU A 44 5.29 -17.29 14.45
C GLU A 44 4.16 -18.25 14.84
N GLU A 45 2.97 -18.17 14.23
CA GLU A 45 1.92 -19.19 14.35
C GLU A 45 2.39 -20.56 13.87
N LYS A 46 3.00 -20.64 12.68
CA LYS A 46 3.50 -21.90 12.11
C LYS A 46 4.61 -22.56 12.92
N LYS A 47 5.27 -21.81 13.80
CA LYS A 47 6.34 -22.32 14.69
C LYS A 47 5.81 -22.66 16.08
N GLU A 48 4.49 -22.62 16.30
CA GLU A 48 3.82 -22.88 17.58
C GLU A 48 4.24 -21.91 18.72
N ARG A 49 4.92 -20.81 18.39
CA ARG A 49 5.44 -19.86 19.38
C ARG A 49 4.36 -18.99 20.02
N ASN A 50 3.24 -18.82 19.34
CA ASN A 50 2.14 -18.02 19.85
C ASN A 50 1.43 -18.70 21.04
N GLU A 51 1.50 -20.02 21.18
CA GLU A 51 0.90 -20.75 22.30
C GLU A 51 1.59 -20.40 23.64
N HIS A 52 2.91 -20.23 23.62
CA HIS A 52 3.69 -19.77 24.77
C HIS A 52 3.39 -18.31 25.19
N LEU A 53 2.93 -17.48 24.26
CA LEU A 53 2.55 -16.08 24.56
C LEU A 53 1.11 -15.98 25.08
N LEU A 54 0.19 -16.76 24.52
CA LEU A 54 -1.21 -16.80 24.97
C LEU A 54 -1.34 -17.38 26.39
N THR A 55 -0.46 -18.31 26.78
CA THR A 55 -0.37 -18.82 28.16
C THR A 55 0.11 -17.78 29.18
N ARG A 56 0.75 -16.69 28.73
CA ARG A 56 1.15 -15.55 29.58
C ARG A 56 0.08 -14.45 29.70
N GLY A 57 -1.15 -14.69 29.24
CA GLY A 57 -2.29 -13.77 29.42
C GLY A 57 -2.41 -12.67 28.35
N VAL A 58 -1.61 -12.72 27.27
CA VAL A 58 -1.77 -11.80 26.13
C VAL A 58 -3.01 -12.20 25.34
N SER A 59 -3.92 -11.26 25.09
CA SER A 59 -5.11 -11.56 24.29
C SER A 59 -4.76 -11.71 22.81
N ARG A 60 -5.49 -12.57 22.09
CA ARG A 60 -5.38 -12.69 20.61
C ARG A 60 -5.54 -11.32 19.91
N TYR A 61 -6.44 -10.48 20.41
CA TYR A 61 -6.64 -9.13 19.88
C TYR A 61 -5.41 -8.24 20.02
N GLN A 62 -4.79 -8.23 21.20
CA GLN A 62 -3.57 -7.46 21.41
C GLN A 62 -2.48 -7.94 20.45
N LEU A 63 -2.30 -9.26 20.30
CA LEU A 63 -1.29 -9.78 19.38
C LEU A 63 -1.50 -9.29 17.94
N LEU A 64 -2.70 -9.46 17.39
CA LEU A 64 -3.01 -9.00 16.03
C LEU A 64 -2.86 -7.48 15.89
N ALA A 65 -3.34 -6.71 16.88
CA ALA A 65 -3.22 -5.27 16.89
C ALA A 65 -1.75 -4.80 16.86
N HIS A 66 -0.86 -5.45 17.61
CA HIS A 66 0.57 -5.09 17.62
C HIS A 66 1.21 -5.28 16.26
N TYR A 67 1.01 -6.43 15.60
CA TYR A 67 1.55 -6.67 14.26
C TYR A 67 0.93 -5.72 13.22
N PHE A 68 -0.37 -5.45 13.32
CA PHE A 68 -1.05 -4.53 12.42
C PHE A 68 -0.57 -3.09 12.56
N ILE A 69 -0.48 -2.57 13.79
CA ILE A 69 0.01 -1.21 14.06
C ILE A 69 1.48 -1.08 13.64
N LEU A 70 2.33 -2.06 13.97
CA LEU A 70 3.74 -2.05 13.55
C LEU A 70 3.86 -2.08 12.02
N ALA A 71 3.03 -2.84 11.32
CA ALA A 71 3.01 -2.86 9.87
C ALA A 71 2.61 -1.51 9.27
N ILE A 72 1.62 -0.81 9.85
CA ILE A 72 1.25 0.55 9.43
C ILE A 72 2.44 1.51 9.63
N VAL A 73 3.05 1.52 10.81
CA VAL A 73 4.17 2.42 11.12
C VAL A 73 5.34 2.18 10.16
N ILE A 74 5.69 0.93 9.91
CA ILE A 74 6.77 0.58 8.98
C ILE A 74 6.40 0.92 7.53
N GLY A 75 5.15 0.73 7.12
CA GLY A 75 4.67 1.13 5.80
C GLY A 75 4.76 2.64 5.57
N VAL A 76 4.24 3.43 6.51
CA VAL A 76 4.30 4.90 6.46
C VAL A 76 5.75 5.39 6.47
N LEU A 77 6.60 4.81 7.32
CA LEU A 77 8.03 5.13 7.36
C LEU A 77 8.73 4.78 6.05
N SER A 78 8.44 3.60 5.48
CA SER A 78 9.01 3.18 4.20
C SER A 78 8.59 4.10 3.06
N LEU A 79 7.33 4.55 3.05
CA LEU A 79 6.80 5.47 2.06
C LEU A 79 7.49 6.84 2.18
N PHE A 80 7.59 7.36 3.40
CA PHE A 80 8.31 8.59 3.68
C PHE A 80 9.76 8.54 3.22
N LEU A 81 10.48 7.46 3.56
CA LEU A 81 11.89 7.28 3.15
C LEU A 81 12.03 7.18 1.63
N ALA A 82 11.11 6.51 0.95
CA ALA A 82 11.13 6.41 -0.51
C ALA A 82 10.96 7.77 -1.19
N ILE A 83 10.00 8.58 -0.73
CA ILE A 83 9.74 9.93 -1.26
C ILE A 83 10.89 10.88 -0.91
N PHE A 84 11.42 10.78 0.30
CA PHE A 84 12.56 11.57 0.72
C PHE A 84 13.81 11.24 -0.12
N GLY A 85 14.04 9.97 -0.42
CA GLY A 85 15.09 9.53 -1.35
C GLY A 85 14.89 10.06 -2.77
N LEU A 86 13.65 10.07 -3.26
CA LEU A 86 13.32 10.66 -4.56
C LEU A 86 13.60 12.16 -4.57
N TRP A 87 13.16 12.89 -3.54
CA TRP A 87 13.41 14.32 -3.40
C TRP A 87 14.90 14.65 -3.36
N MET A 88 15.68 13.97 -2.52
CA MET A 88 17.14 14.16 -2.45
C MET A 88 17.79 13.94 -3.81
N THR A 89 17.35 12.94 -4.57
CA THR A 89 17.87 12.69 -5.91
C THR A 89 17.50 13.82 -6.86
N ALA A 90 16.23 14.24 -6.86
CA ALA A 90 15.72 15.31 -7.71
C ALA A 90 16.46 16.64 -7.46
N THR A 91 16.70 17.01 -6.19
CA THR A 91 17.39 18.27 -5.86
C THR A 91 18.86 18.32 -6.27
N ASN A 92 19.51 17.16 -6.44
CA ASN A 92 20.91 17.11 -6.86
C ASN A 92 21.08 17.07 -8.38
N VAL A 93 20.06 16.66 -9.13
CA VAL A 93 20.15 16.42 -10.57
C VAL A 93 19.33 17.42 -11.39
N MET A 94 18.28 18.01 -10.82
CA MET A 94 17.38 18.94 -11.51
C MET A 94 17.73 20.39 -11.22
N VAL A 95 17.52 21.26 -12.22
CA VAL A 95 17.69 22.72 -12.09
C VAL A 95 16.58 23.32 -11.22
N ASP A 96 15.32 22.90 -11.45
CA ASP A 96 14.13 23.35 -10.70
C ASP A 96 13.38 22.14 -10.11
N PRO A 97 13.80 21.63 -8.94
CA PRO A 97 13.18 20.47 -8.31
C PRO A 97 11.85 20.80 -7.63
N ILE A 98 10.92 19.85 -7.64
CA ILE A 98 9.64 19.95 -6.91
C ILE A 98 9.92 20.09 -5.40
N PRO A 99 9.26 21.03 -4.69
CA PRO A 99 9.42 21.18 -3.25
C PRO A 99 9.09 19.88 -2.48
N LEU A 100 9.88 19.59 -1.43
CA LEU A 100 9.67 18.41 -0.57
C LEU A 100 8.24 18.36 -0.01
N THR A 101 7.69 19.50 0.37
CA THR A 101 6.33 19.61 0.92
C THR A 101 5.27 19.11 -0.06
N ASN A 102 5.44 19.38 -1.36
CA ASN A 102 4.51 18.93 -2.40
C ASN A 102 4.66 17.42 -2.63
N LEU A 103 5.89 16.91 -2.69
CA LEU A 103 6.14 15.47 -2.80
C LEU A 103 5.62 14.69 -1.60
N LEU A 104 5.79 15.22 -0.38
CA LEU A 104 5.25 14.60 0.83
C LEU A 104 3.72 14.58 0.83
N LYS A 105 3.06 15.66 0.41
CA LYS A 105 1.60 15.70 0.25
C LYS A 105 1.11 14.68 -0.77
N ALA A 106 1.77 14.62 -1.93
CA ALA A 106 1.50 13.61 -2.96
C ALA A 106 1.68 12.19 -2.42
N GLY A 107 2.74 11.97 -1.64
CA GLY A 107 3.02 10.72 -0.96
C GLY A 107 1.94 10.29 0.02
N MET A 108 1.48 11.20 0.87
CA MET A 108 0.45 10.90 1.86
C MET A 108 -0.85 10.43 1.23
N ALA A 109 -1.15 10.85 -0.01
CA ALA A 109 -2.32 10.37 -0.76
C ALA A 109 -2.29 8.85 -1.02
N TYR A 110 -1.12 8.20 -0.99
CA TYR A 110 -1.00 6.74 -1.18
C TYR A 110 -1.20 5.91 0.09
N ILE A 111 -1.24 6.54 1.27
CA ILE A 111 -1.43 5.82 2.55
C ILE A 111 -2.71 4.95 2.55
N PRO A 112 -3.88 5.45 2.12
CA PRO A 112 -5.10 4.64 2.04
C PRO A 112 -4.94 3.42 1.11
N ALA A 113 -4.29 3.57 -0.04
CA ALA A 113 -4.08 2.47 -0.98
C ALA A 113 -3.20 1.37 -0.39
N MET A 114 -2.15 1.74 0.34
CA MET A 114 -1.29 0.82 1.11
C MET A 114 -2.10 0.12 2.22
N LEU A 115 -2.94 0.85 2.95
CA LEU A 115 -3.77 0.28 4.02
C LEU A 115 -4.74 -0.80 3.51
N ILE A 116 -5.32 -0.62 2.31
CA ILE A 116 -6.17 -1.64 1.68
C ILE A 116 -5.42 -2.97 1.51
N ILE A 117 -4.16 -2.93 1.06
CA ILE A 117 -3.35 -4.14 0.91
C ILE A 117 -3.07 -4.80 2.27
N LEU A 118 -2.72 -3.99 3.27
CA LEU A 118 -2.45 -4.49 4.61
C LEU A 118 -3.71 -5.11 5.23
N ILE A 119 -4.88 -4.52 4.98
CA ILE A 119 -6.15 -5.03 5.47
C ILE A 119 -6.58 -6.26 4.70
N LEU A 120 -6.31 -6.37 3.41
CA LEU A 120 -6.48 -7.60 2.64
C LEU A 120 -5.62 -8.74 3.24
N ALA A 121 -4.34 -8.46 3.55
CA ALA A 121 -3.50 -9.43 4.27
C ALA A 121 -4.10 -9.82 5.63
N THR A 122 -4.60 -8.83 6.38
CA THR A 122 -5.18 -9.05 7.72
C THR A 122 -6.48 -9.83 7.67
N PHE A 123 -7.30 -9.58 6.66
CA PHE A 123 -8.56 -10.27 6.40
C PHE A 123 -8.33 -11.72 5.99
N LEU A 124 -7.46 -11.94 5.00
CA LEU A 124 -7.06 -13.28 4.58
C LEU A 124 -6.45 -14.04 5.74
N PHE A 125 -5.59 -13.41 6.53
CA PHE A 125 -5.04 -14.03 7.73
C PHE A 125 -6.14 -14.39 8.75
N GLY A 126 -7.07 -13.48 9.04
CA GLY A 126 -8.13 -13.69 10.03
C GLY A 126 -9.12 -14.81 9.66
N PHE A 127 -9.52 -14.93 8.40
CA PHE A 127 -10.54 -15.89 7.95
C PHE A 127 -9.99 -17.12 7.21
N LEU A 128 -8.95 -16.93 6.40
CA LEU A 128 -8.46 -17.90 5.41
C LEU A 128 -6.93 -17.98 5.44
N PRO A 129 -6.29 -18.35 6.58
CA PRO A 129 -4.84 -18.25 6.78
C PRO A 129 -4.01 -18.99 5.73
N ARG A 130 -4.55 -20.05 5.13
CA ARG A 130 -3.90 -20.75 4.02
C ARG A 130 -3.67 -19.84 2.81
N TRP A 131 -4.60 -18.92 2.56
CA TRP A 131 -4.65 -18.01 1.41
C TRP A 131 -4.01 -16.64 1.66
N THR A 132 -3.44 -16.38 2.85
CA THR A 132 -2.70 -15.14 3.10
C THR A 132 -1.60 -14.81 2.06
N PRO A 133 -0.90 -15.76 1.41
CA PRO A 133 0.07 -15.41 0.35
C PRO A 133 -0.56 -14.71 -0.86
N LEU A 134 -1.87 -14.84 -1.08
CA LEU A 134 -2.57 -14.19 -2.20
C LEU A 134 -2.39 -12.65 -2.19
N VAL A 135 -2.08 -12.05 -1.02
CA VAL A 135 -1.80 -10.61 -0.94
C VAL A 135 -0.66 -10.18 -1.87
N TRP A 136 0.34 -11.05 -2.07
CA TRP A 136 1.45 -10.77 -2.99
C TRP A 136 0.99 -10.73 -4.44
N MET A 137 0.04 -11.58 -4.82
CA MET A 137 -0.54 -11.51 -6.16
C MET A 137 -1.32 -10.22 -6.36
N TYR A 138 -2.05 -9.74 -5.35
CA TYR A 138 -2.73 -8.45 -5.43
C TYR A 138 -1.74 -7.27 -5.51
N LEU A 139 -0.62 -7.32 -4.78
CA LEU A 139 0.43 -6.29 -4.87
C LEU A 139 1.06 -6.26 -6.27
N VAL A 140 1.44 -7.44 -6.80
CA VAL A 140 1.98 -7.57 -8.16
C VAL A 140 0.95 -7.09 -9.18
N TYR A 141 -0.30 -7.52 -9.06
CA TYR A 141 -1.40 -7.05 -9.90
C TYR A 141 -1.52 -5.51 -9.88
N SER A 142 -1.45 -4.90 -8.70
CA SER A 142 -1.51 -3.43 -8.55
C SER A 142 -0.36 -2.75 -9.27
N PHE A 143 0.86 -3.31 -9.21
CA PHE A 143 2.01 -2.82 -9.97
C PHE A 143 1.77 -2.93 -11.48
N PHE A 144 1.39 -4.10 -11.98
CA PHE A 144 1.17 -4.33 -13.40
C PHE A 144 0.08 -3.42 -13.95
N THR A 145 -1.05 -3.31 -13.26
CA THR A 145 -2.19 -2.53 -13.73
C THR A 145 -1.94 -1.03 -13.73
N VAL A 146 -1.25 -0.49 -12.73
CA VAL A 146 -1.04 0.96 -12.64
C VAL A 146 0.19 1.40 -13.44
N TYR A 147 1.28 0.62 -13.43
CA TYR A 147 2.51 0.98 -14.16
C TYR A 147 2.51 0.52 -15.62
N LEU A 148 2.01 -0.70 -15.90
CA LEU A 148 1.99 -1.27 -17.25
C LEU A 148 0.62 -1.20 -17.92
N GLY A 149 -0.45 -0.82 -17.21
CA GLY A 149 -1.81 -0.83 -17.76
C GLY A 149 -1.97 0.02 -19.01
N GLY A 150 -1.41 1.23 -19.00
CA GLY A 150 -1.39 2.11 -20.18
C GLY A 150 -0.48 1.62 -21.31
N LEU A 151 0.56 0.85 -20.99
CA LEU A 151 1.44 0.24 -22.01
C LEU A 151 0.83 -0.97 -22.70
N LEU A 152 0.01 -1.72 -21.96
CA LEU A 152 -0.60 -2.96 -22.40
C LEU A 152 -2.02 -2.73 -22.95
N ASP A 153 -2.45 -1.47 -23.09
CA ASP A 153 -3.81 -1.06 -23.46
C ASP A 153 -4.88 -1.84 -22.66
N MET A 154 -4.65 -1.99 -21.35
CA MET A 154 -5.55 -2.75 -20.49
C MET A 154 -6.92 -2.07 -20.38
N PRO A 155 -8.02 -2.85 -20.34
CA PRO A 155 -9.34 -2.29 -20.09
C PRO A 155 -9.39 -1.54 -18.75
N ALA A 156 -10.07 -0.39 -18.71
CA ALA A 156 -10.16 0.45 -17.51
C ALA A 156 -10.71 -0.30 -16.28
N TRP A 157 -11.60 -1.27 -16.47
CA TRP A 157 -12.14 -2.07 -15.37
C TRP A 157 -11.05 -2.91 -14.67
N VAL A 158 -9.99 -3.31 -15.37
CA VAL A 158 -8.85 -4.03 -14.80
C VAL A 158 -8.05 -3.08 -13.91
N ALA A 159 -7.72 -1.89 -14.40
CA ALA A 159 -7.02 -0.88 -13.60
C ALA A 159 -7.81 -0.51 -12.33
N ASN A 160 -9.14 -0.33 -12.44
CA ASN A 160 -10.02 0.10 -11.35
C ASN A 160 -10.13 -0.90 -10.18
N ILE A 161 -9.66 -2.14 -10.33
CA ILE A 161 -9.59 -3.10 -9.21
C ILE A 161 -8.44 -2.74 -8.25
N SER A 162 -7.38 -2.11 -8.76
CA SER A 162 -6.24 -1.70 -7.94
C SER A 162 -6.62 -0.55 -7.02
N SER A 163 -6.27 -0.66 -5.73
CA SER A 163 -6.44 0.46 -4.79
C SER A 163 -5.58 1.67 -5.16
N PHE A 164 -4.47 1.44 -5.86
CA PHE A 164 -3.56 2.48 -6.31
C PHE A 164 -4.09 3.25 -7.54
N SER A 165 -5.05 2.72 -8.30
CA SER A 165 -5.62 3.43 -9.44
C SER A 165 -6.57 4.56 -9.04
N HIS A 166 -7.05 4.55 -7.79
CA HIS A 166 -8.00 5.55 -7.26
C HIS A 166 -7.31 6.72 -6.57
N ILE A 167 -5.97 6.71 -6.50
CA ILE A 167 -5.21 7.78 -5.86
C ILE A 167 -4.97 8.90 -6.88
N PRO A 168 -5.28 10.16 -6.53
CA PRO A 168 -5.02 11.29 -7.42
C PRO A 168 -3.54 11.35 -7.82
N GLN A 169 -3.29 11.50 -9.12
CA GLN A 169 -1.95 11.51 -9.70
C GLN A 169 -1.26 12.87 -9.51
N LEU A 170 -0.85 13.17 -8.27
CA LEU A 170 -0.18 14.42 -7.93
C LEU A 170 1.29 14.43 -8.41
N PRO A 171 1.82 15.55 -8.92
CA PRO A 171 1.22 16.90 -8.98
C PRO A 171 0.35 17.20 -10.21
N VAL A 172 0.09 16.22 -11.08
CA VAL A 172 -0.58 16.40 -12.38
C VAL A 172 -2.11 16.53 -12.23
N GLU A 173 -2.70 15.90 -11.22
CA GLU A 173 -4.13 16.02 -10.92
C GLU A 173 -4.41 16.90 -9.70
N GLU A 174 -5.59 17.52 -9.66
CA GLU A 174 -6.05 18.21 -8.45
C GLU A 174 -6.33 17.21 -7.31
N PHE A 175 -5.99 17.62 -6.08
CA PHE A 175 -6.26 16.80 -4.90
C PHE A 175 -7.77 16.65 -4.70
N SER A 176 -8.27 15.41 -4.79
CA SER A 176 -9.67 15.08 -4.50
C SER A 176 -9.81 14.19 -3.26
N TRP A 177 -10.68 14.60 -2.33
CA TRP A 177 -10.91 13.89 -1.07
C TRP A 177 -11.82 12.66 -1.23
N LYS A 178 -12.73 12.68 -2.22
CA LYS A 178 -13.76 11.63 -2.38
C LYS A 178 -13.19 10.20 -2.51
N PRO A 179 -12.20 9.91 -3.37
CA PRO A 179 -11.67 8.56 -3.50
C PRO A 179 -11.00 8.08 -2.20
N ILE A 180 -10.31 8.99 -1.52
CA ILE A 180 -9.59 8.72 -0.27
C ILE A 180 -10.58 8.35 0.85
N GLU A 181 -11.67 9.09 1.00
CA GLU A 181 -12.70 8.81 2.01
C GLU A 181 -13.34 7.43 1.82
N VAL A 182 -13.67 7.06 0.58
CA VAL A 182 -14.24 5.74 0.26
C VAL A 182 -13.28 4.63 0.63
N LEU A 183 -11.99 4.76 0.27
CA LEU A 183 -10.97 3.77 0.63
C LEU A 183 -10.81 3.64 2.15
N LEU A 184 -10.86 4.75 2.89
CA LEU A 184 -10.76 4.72 4.35
C LEU A 184 -11.96 4.04 5.01
N VAL A 185 -13.18 4.27 4.52
CA VAL A 185 -14.38 3.58 5.02
C VAL A 185 -14.28 2.07 4.79
N ILE A 186 -13.86 1.65 3.58
CA ILE A 186 -13.63 0.24 3.25
C ILE A 186 -12.55 -0.35 4.18
N CYS A 187 -11.48 0.41 4.46
CA CYS A 187 -10.43 0.01 5.39
C CYS A 187 -11.00 -0.27 6.78
N ILE A 188 -11.75 0.67 7.36
CA ILE A 188 -12.27 0.55 8.73
C ILE A 188 -13.20 -0.68 8.85
N ILE A 189 -14.13 -0.85 7.91
CA ILE A 189 -15.06 -1.98 7.92
C ILE A 189 -14.30 -3.30 7.81
N SER A 190 -13.38 -3.39 6.85
CA SER A 190 -12.61 -4.61 6.59
C SER A 190 -11.65 -4.93 7.75
N ALA A 191 -11.07 -3.93 8.41
CA ALA A 191 -10.27 -4.11 9.60
C ALA A 191 -11.10 -4.69 10.76
N ILE A 192 -12.28 -4.13 11.03
CA ILE A 192 -13.20 -4.65 12.07
C ILE A 192 -13.55 -6.12 11.78
N LEU A 193 -13.92 -6.43 10.53
CA LEU A 193 -14.24 -7.81 10.13
C LEU A 193 -13.05 -8.75 10.32
N SER A 194 -11.85 -8.32 9.94
CA SER A 194 -10.62 -9.13 10.08
C SER A 194 -10.33 -9.50 11.52
N PHE A 195 -10.50 -8.54 12.44
CA PHE A 195 -10.31 -8.75 13.87
C PHE A 195 -11.38 -9.69 14.47
N ILE A 196 -12.62 -9.59 13.99
CA ILE A 196 -13.70 -10.53 14.37
C ILE A 196 -13.37 -11.95 13.85
N GLY A 197 -12.92 -12.07 12.61
CA GLY A 197 -12.52 -13.34 12.00
C GLY A 197 -11.41 -14.03 12.80
N TYR A 198 -10.35 -13.29 13.12
CA TYR A 198 -9.22 -13.81 13.90
C TYR A 198 -9.63 -14.28 15.30
N ARG A 199 -10.59 -13.62 15.95
CA ARG A 199 -11.11 -14.09 17.25
C ARG A 199 -11.90 -15.38 17.13
N LYS A 200 -12.73 -15.50 16.10
CA LYS A 200 -13.61 -16.66 15.90
C LYS A 200 -12.86 -17.89 15.40
N ARG A 201 -11.65 -17.71 14.84
CA ARG A 201 -10.80 -18.80 14.37
C ARG A 201 -10.16 -19.54 15.54
N ASP A 202 -10.15 -20.86 15.47
CA ASP A 202 -9.34 -21.68 16.37
C ASP A 202 -7.84 -21.49 16.09
N ALA A 203 -6.99 -21.75 17.09
CA ALA A 203 -5.56 -21.46 17.02
C ALA A 203 -4.81 -22.31 15.97
N LEU A 204 -5.42 -23.38 15.45
CA LEU A 204 -4.81 -24.40 14.60
C LEU A 204 -5.27 -24.34 13.12
N GLY A 205 -5.61 -23.14 12.61
CA GLY A 205 -5.96 -22.93 11.20
C GLY A 205 -4.79 -22.63 10.29
#